data_AF-K2BYV9-F1
#
_entry.id   AF-K2BYV9-F1
#
_cell.length_a   1.000
_cell.length_b   1.000
_cell.length_c   1.000
_cell.angle_alpha   90.00
_cell.angle_beta   90.00
_cell.angle_gamma   90.00
#
_symmetry.space_group_name_H-M   'P 1'
#
loop_
_entity.id
_entity.type
_entity.pdbx_description
1 polymer ?
#
loop_
_entity_poly.entity_id
_entity_poly.type
_entity_poly.pdbx_seq_one_letter_code
_entity_poly.pdbx_strand_id
1 'polypeptide(L)'
;MLDIDFSPYPYSTGSNVIAGAVSAGSGIRPQQIGQVFGVIKAYTSRVGGGPIPTELLNKTAENIREKGNEYGTTTGRPRRVGWLDLEAVKFACQVGGVT
;
A
#
# COMPACT_ATOMS: atom_id res chain seq x y z
N MET A 1 0.88 -2.23 -0.41
CA MET A 1 1.78 -3.27 -0.96
C MET A 1 1.49 -3.45 -2.44
N LEU A 2 2.24 -2.74 -3.30
CA LEU A 2 2.16 -2.87 -4.76
C LEU A 2 3.54 -2.92 -5.42
N ASP A 3 4.62 -3.02 -4.64
CA ASP A 3 5.98 -3.19 -5.17
C ASP A 3 6.11 -4.49 -5.95
N ILE A 4 6.85 -4.48 -7.06
CA ILE A 4 7.02 -5.66 -7.92
C ILE A 4 7.73 -6.83 -7.22
N ASP A 5 8.69 -6.56 -6.34
CA ASP A 5 9.50 -7.58 -5.67
C ASP A 5 8.94 -7.92 -4.28
N PHE A 6 8.35 -6.92 -3.60
CA PHE A 6 7.95 -7.03 -2.19
C PHE A 6 6.43 -7.02 -1.98
N SER A 7 5.64 -7.36 -2.99
CA SER A 7 4.18 -7.49 -2.84
C SER A 7 3.66 -8.81 -3.40
N PRO A 8 2.41 -9.20 -3.09
CA PRO A 8 1.82 -10.43 -3.61
C PRO A 8 1.73 -10.42 -5.15
N TYR A 9 2.76 -10.96 -5.81
CA TYR A 9 2.82 -11.16 -7.25
C TYR A 9 1.75 -12.19 -7.69
N PRO A 10 1.09 -12.04 -8.85
CA PRO A 10 1.26 -11.02 -9.89
C PRO A 10 0.46 -9.72 -9.66
N TYR A 11 -0.06 -9.50 -8.45
CA TYR A 11 -0.92 -8.37 -8.13
C TYR A 11 -0.10 -7.16 -7.62
N SER A 12 0.90 -6.75 -8.39
CA SER A 12 1.77 -5.61 -8.12
C SER A 12 1.67 -4.58 -9.24
N THR A 13 2.32 -3.43 -9.06
CA THR A 13 2.68 -2.56 -10.18
C THR A 13 3.91 -3.14 -10.91
N GLY A 14 4.25 -2.55 -12.06
CA GLY A 14 5.40 -2.94 -12.88
C GLY A 14 6.74 -2.34 -12.43
N SER A 15 6.84 -1.79 -11.22
CA SER A 15 8.03 -1.11 -10.72
C SER A 15 8.20 -1.26 -9.21
N ASN A 16 9.39 -0.92 -8.71
CA ASN A 16 9.61 -0.78 -7.28
C ASN A 16 9.05 0.56 -6.77
N VAL A 17 8.44 0.52 -5.60
CA VAL A 17 7.86 1.67 -4.88
C VAL A 17 8.40 1.81 -3.45
N ILE A 18 9.38 0.98 -3.07
CA ILE A 18 10.14 1.14 -1.81
C ILE A 18 11.13 2.29 -1.88
N ALA A 19 11.55 2.82 -0.73
CA ALA A 19 12.45 3.96 -0.64
C ALA A 19 13.80 3.74 -1.36
N GLY A 20 14.32 2.51 -1.35
CA GLY A 20 15.57 2.16 -2.06
C GLY A 20 15.51 2.42 -3.57
N ALA A 21 14.31 2.36 -4.18
CA ALA A 21 14.12 2.61 -5.59
C ALA A 21 14.42 4.08 -5.99
N VAL A 22 14.42 5.01 -5.03
CA VAL A 22 14.78 6.42 -5.27
C VAL A 22 16.18 6.52 -5.86
N SER A 23 17.13 5.72 -5.36
CA SER A 23 18.51 5.77 -5.85
C SER A 23 18.61 5.37 -7.32
N ALA A 24 18.03 4.23 -7.69
CA ALA A 24 18.03 3.75 -9.07
C ALA A 24 17.21 4.66 -10.01
N GLY A 25 16.09 5.21 -9.53
CA GLY A 25 15.19 6.03 -10.34
C GLY A 25 15.63 7.49 -10.54
N SER A 26 16.46 8.04 -9.65
CA SER A 26 16.89 9.45 -9.69
C SER A 26 18.40 9.66 -9.80
N GLY A 27 19.20 8.59 -9.72
CA GLY A 27 20.67 8.66 -9.75
C GLY A 27 21.30 9.21 -8.45
N ILE A 28 20.50 9.36 -7.38
CA ILE A 28 20.99 9.82 -6.08
C ILE A 28 21.71 8.67 -5.36
N ARG A 29 22.82 8.96 -4.70
CA ARG A 29 23.53 7.94 -3.90
C ARG A 29 22.66 7.50 -2.72
N PRO A 30 22.56 6.19 -2.40
CA PRO A 30 21.74 5.72 -1.29
C PRO A 30 22.04 6.40 0.05
N GLN A 31 23.31 6.75 0.29
CA GLN A 31 23.75 7.43 1.51
C GLN A 31 23.20 8.87 1.67
N GLN A 32 22.63 9.45 0.60
CA GLN A 32 22.01 10.78 0.63
C GLN A 32 20.51 10.71 0.97
N ILE A 33 19.94 9.51 1.09
CA ILE A 33 18.58 9.33 1.59
C ILE A 33 18.62 9.59 3.09
N GLY A 34 17.96 10.67 3.52
CA GLY A 34 17.88 11.07 4.93
C GLY A 34 16.81 10.26 5.67
N GLN A 35 15.64 10.88 5.88
CA GLN A 35 14.52 10.25 6.59
C GLN A 35 13.53 9.62 5.60
N VAL A 36 12.96 8.48 6.00
CA VAL A 36 11.94 7.76 5.24
C VAL A 36 10.65 7.71 6.06
N PHE A 37 9.64 8.45 5.65
CA PHE A 37 8.34 8.47 6.33
C PHE A 37 7.39 7.43 5.73
N GLY A 38 6.93 6.50 6.57
CA GLY A 38 5.87 5.56 6.20
C GLY A 38 4.49 6.18 6.35
N VAL A 39 3.71 6.22 5.27
CA VAL A 39 2.32 6.72 5.31
C VAL A 39 1.36 5.53 5.39
N ILE A 40 0.58 5.47 6.46
CA ILE A 40 -0.43 4.46 6.68
C ILE A 40 -1.82 5.08 6.84
N LYS A 41 -2.84 4.38 6.36
CA LYS A 41 -4.23 4.66 6.73
C LYS A 41 -4.58 3.88 8.00
N ALA A 42 -5.63 4.31 8.70
CA ALA A 42 -6.16 3.59 9.87
C ALA A 42 -6.83 2.24 9.53
N TYR A 43 -6.98 1.92 8.24
CA TYR A 43 -7.55 0.68 7.72
C TYR A 43 -6.88 0.34 6.37
N THR A 44 -7.08 -0.88 5.89
CA THR A 44 -6.49 -1.34 4.62
C THR A 44 -7.46 -1.07 3.47
N SER A 45 -6.95 -0.56 2.34
CA SER A 45 -7.72 -0.38 1.11
C SER A 45 -6.92 -0.86 -0.09
N ARG A 46 -7.58 -1.46 -1.08
CA ARG A 46 -6.93 -1.93 -2.31
C ARG A 46 -7.83 -1.70 -3.54
N VAL A 47 -7.19 -1.32 -4.63
CA VAL A 47 -7.78 -1.34 -5.98
C VAL A 47 -7.24 -2.56 -6.72
N GLY A 48 -8.12 -3.24 -7.46
CA GLY A 48 -7.73 -4.40 -8.27
C GLY A 48 -7.79 -5.75 -7.53
N GLY A 49 -7.25 -6.77 -8.20
CA GLY A 49 -7.19 -8.14 -7.69
C GLY A 49 -6.11 -8.34 -6.64
N GLY A 50 -5.99 -9.59 -6.18
CA GLY A 50 -4.97 -10.03 -5.24
C GLY A 50 -5.46 -10.15 -3.80
N PRO A 51 -4.68 -10.83 -2.95
CA PRO A 51 -5.08 -11.12 -1.59
C PRO A 51 -5.09 -9.86 -0.72
N ILE A 52 -6.08 -9.81 0.18
CA ILE A 52 -6.15 -8.88 1.31
C ILE A 52 -6.55 -9.75 2.50
N PRO A 53 -5.61 -10.18 3.36
CA PRO A 53 -5.91 -11.10 4.46
C PRO A 53 -7.03 -10.58 5.39
N THR A 54 -7.12 -9.27 5.56
CA THR A 54 -8.06 -8.59 6.45
C THR A 54 -9.32 -8.05 5.75
N GLU A 55 -9.62 -8.50 4.52
CA GLU A 55 -10.74 -7.98 3.75
C GLU A 55 -12.08 -8.16 4.46
N LEU A 56 -12.92 -7.12 4.40
CA LEU A 56 -14.27 -7.14 4.92
C LEU A 56 -15.28 -7.18 3.76
N LEU A 57 -16.25 -8.09 3.88
CA LEU A 57 -17.34 -8.28 2.91
C LEU A 57 -18.72 -8.05 3.53
N ASN A 58 -18.78 -7.38 4.68
CA ASN A 58 -20.00 -7.14 5.44
C ASN A 58 -20.33 -5.63 5.50
N LYS A 59 -21.39 -5.28 6.23
CA LYS A 59 -21.84 -3.89 6.43
C LYS A 59 -20.75 -2.95 6.97
N THR A 60 -19.79 -3.48 7.74
CA THR A 60 -18.65 -2.68 8.23
C THR A 60 -17.77 -2.21 7.07
N ALA A 61 -17.58 -3.04 6.04
CA ALA A 61 -16.85 -2.65 4.83
C ALA A 61 -17.52 -1.47 4.12
N GLU A 62 -18.85 -1.52 3.97
CA GLU A 62 -19.63 -0.45 3.34
C GLU A 62 -19.50 0.85 4.14
N ASN A 63 -19.65 0.79 5.46
CA ASN A 63 -19.51 1.96 6.32
C ASN A 63 -18.12 2.61 6.23
N ILE A 64 -17.06 1.80 6.19
CA ILE A 64 -15.68 2.30 6.03
C ILE A 64 -15.52 2.93 4.64
N ARG A 65 -16.04 2.28 3.59
CA ARG A 65 -15.92 2.77 2.22
C ARG A 65 -16.60 4.12 2.03
N GLU A 66 -17.81 4.28 2.54
CA GLU A 66 -18.57 5.54 2.48
C GLU A 66 -17.88 6.65 3.26
N LYS A 67 -17.52 6.42 4.53
CA LYS A 67 -16.88 7.44 5.37
C LYS A 67 -15.48 7.82 4.89
N GLY A 68 -14.74 6.87 4.35
CA GLY A 68 -13.39 7.07 3.81
C GLY A 68 -13.37 7.56 2.37
N ASN A 69 -14.53 7.72 1.73
CA ASN A 69 -14.67 8.01 0.31
C ASN A 69 -13.76 7.12 -0.57
N GLU A 70 -13.78 5.81 -0.28
CA GLU A 70 -12.90 4.82 -0.91
C GLU A 70 -13.42 4.37 -2.27
N TYR A 71 -13.48 5.35 -3.18
CA TYR A 71 -13.91 5.20 -4.57
C TYR A 71 -12.79 5.66 -5.52
N GLY A 72 -12.75 5.07 -6.71
CA GLY A 72 -11.88 5.55 -7.78
C GLY A 72 -12.26 6.98 -8.18
N THR A 73 -11.30 7.90 -8.20
CA THR A 73 -11.57 9.32 -8.50
C THR A 73 -12.11 9.54 -9.91
N THR A 74 -11.64 8.76 -10.88
CA THR A 74 -12.10 8.85 -12.28
C THR A 74 -13.26 7.91 -12.58
N THR A 75 -13.16 6.64 -12.14
CA THR A 75 -14.12 5.59 -12.53
C THR A 75 -15.28 5.44 -11.56
N GLY A 76 -15.22 6.02 -10.37
CA GLY A 76 -16.18 5.79 -9.29
C GLY A 76 -16.16 4.36 -8.73
N ARG A 77 -15.26 3.48 -9.18
CA ARG A 77 -15.26 2.08 -8.79
C ARG A 77 -14.99 1.93 -7.29
N PRO A 78 -15.80 1.15 -6.54
CA PRO A 78 -15.57 0.92 -5.12
C PRO A 78 -14.25 0.19 -4.90
N ARG A 79 -13.48 0.63 -3.89
CA ARG A 79 -12.29 -0.07 -3.45
C ARG A 79 -12.64 -1.19 -2.48
N ARG A 80 -11.80 -2.22 -2.47
CA ARG A 80 -11.83 -3.27 -1.45
C ARG A 80 -11.25 -2.71 -0.17
N VAL A 81 -11.89 -2.97 0.97
CA VAL A 81 -11.48 -2.43 2.27
C VAL A 81 -11.39 -3.54 3.30
N GLY A 82 -10.54 -3.37 4.30
CA GLY A 82 -10.30 -4.35 5.34
C GLY A 82 -9.73 -3.71 6.60
N TRP A 83 -9.57 -4.50 7.65
CA TRP A 83 -8.90 -4.02 8.87
C TRP A 83 -7.44 -3.63 8.60
N LEU A 84 -6.89 -2.80 9.48
CA LEU A 84 -5.46 -2.53 9.49
C LEU A 84 -4.68 -3.84 9.64
N ASP A 85 -3.76 -4.07 8.71
CA ASP A 85 -2.88 -5.25 8.72
C ASP A 85 -1.49 -4.83 9.24
N LEU A 86 -1.24 -5.09 10.53
CA LEU A 86 0.00 -4.69 11.19
C LEU A 86 1.21 -5.52 10.74
N GLU A 87 1.03 -6.76 10.30
CA GLU A 87 2.14 -7.55 9.74
C GLU A 87 2.54 -6.99 8.38
N ALA A 88 1.58 -6.60 7.54
CA ALA A 88 1.87 -5.89 6.30
C ALA A 88 2.57 -4.54 6.55
N VAL A 89 2.14 -3.78 7.57
CA VAL A 89 2.79 -2.51 7.95
C VAL A 89 4.21 -2.74 8.45
N LYS A 90 4.42 -3.70 9.35
CA LYS A 90 5.74 -4.07 9.86
C LYS A 90 6.67 -4.48 8.73
N PHE A 91 6.21 -5.34 7.82
CA PHE A 91 6.97 -5.73 6.64
C PHE A 91 7.31 -4.52 5.77
N ALA A 92 6.36 -3.63 5.51
CA ALA A 92 6.58 -2.40 4.74
C ALA A 92 7.63 -1.49 5.40
N CYS A 93 7.63 -1.35 6.73
CA CYS A 93 8.66 -0.60 7.45
C CYS A 93 10.04 -1.25 7.31
N GLN A 94 10.11 -2.58 7.39
CA GLN A 94 11.37 -3.33 7.25
C GLN A 94 11.98 -3.20 5.86
N VAL A 95 11.21 -3.44 4.81
CA VAL A 95 11.73 -3.36 3.42
C VAL A 95 11.87 -1.92 2.93
N GLY A 96 11.05 -1.01 3.46
CA GLY A 96 11.06 0.40 3.11
C GLY A 96 12.12 1.21 3.85
N GLY A 97 12.70 0.70 4.94
CA GLY A 97 13.65 1.44 5.77
C GLY A 97 13.05 2.65 6.45
N VAL A 98 11.79 2.55 6.92
CA VAL A 98 11.06 3.66 7.57
C VAL A 98 11.76 4.06 8.87
N THR A 99 11.93 5.38 9.08
CA THR A 99 12.62 6.01 10.22
C THR A 99 11.70 6.90 11.03
#